data_AF-A0A6A5E872-F1
#
_entry.id   AF-A0A6A5E872-F1
#
_cell.length_a   1.000
_cell.length_b   1.000
_cell.length_c   1.000
_cell.angle_alpha   90.00
_cell.angle_beta   90.00
_cell.angle_gamma   90.00
#
_symmetry.space_group_name_H-M   'P 1'
#
loop_
_entity.id
_entity.type
_entity.pdbx_description
1 polymer ?
#
loop_
_entity_poly.entity_id
_entity_poly.type
_entity_poly.pdbx_seq_one_letter_code
_entity_poly.pdbx_strand_id
1 'polypeptide(L)'
;MMCEVMPTISEDTALNQRGSQSSSSDPDSHFEQLMVNMLDERDRLLDTLRETQESLGLAQQHLQDVIYDRDSLQRQLTSALPQKTPEVCWCWWLEQDFVR
;
A
#
# COMPACT_ATOMS: atom_id res chain seq x y z
N MET A 1 41.80 -9.19 -2.13
CA MET A 1 40.75 -8.35 -2.74
C MET A 1 41.46 -7.21 -3.44
N MET A 2 41.53 -7.26 -4.77
CA MET A 2 42.07 -6.18 -5.57
C MET A 2 40.89 -5.27 -5.91
N CYS A 3 40.89 -4.05 -5.35
CA CYS A 3 39.96 -3.01 -5.76
C CYS A 3 40.52 -2.43 -7.06
N GLU A 4 39.94 -2.84 -8.18
CA GLU A 4 40.33 -2.35 -9.50
C GLU A 4 39.94 -0.87 -9.62
N VAL A 5 40.92 0.02 -9.72
CA VAL A 5 40.77 1.47 -9.90
C VAL A 5 40.39 1.76 -11.36
N MET A 6 39.35 2.56 -11.58
CA MET A 6 38.98 3.01 -12.93
C MET A 6 40.03 3.95 -13.50
N PRO A 7 40.46 3.80 -14.78
CA PRO A 7 41.41 4.72 -15.38
C PRO A 7 40.72 6.06 -15.69
N THR A 8 41.26 7.13 -15.14
CA THR A 8 40.86 8.51 -15.45
C THR A 8 41.32 8.85 -16.86
N ILE A 9 40.41 9.25 -17.74
CA ILE A 9 40.74 9.77 -19.08
C ILE A 9 41.22 11.22 -18.95
N SER A 10 42.25 11.62 -19.72
CA SER A 10 42.81 12.98 -19.73
C SER A 10 42.01 13.90 -20.66
N GLU A 11 41.51 15.03 -20.15
CA GLU A 11 40.67 16.02 -20.87
C GLU A 11 41.46 17.10 -21.62
N ASP A 12 42.46 16.77 -22.44
CA ASP A 12 43.18 17.84 -23.16
C ASP A 12 43.60 17.45 -24.58
N THR A 13 42.65 17.18 -25.49
CA THR A 13 42.94 17.17 -26.93
C THR A 13 41.72 17.30 -27.86
N ALA A 14 40.77 18.22 -27.64
CA ALA A 14 39.66 18.35 -28.62
C ALA A 14 38.96 19.71 -28.80
N LEU A 15 39.35 20.82 -28.16
CA LEU A 15 38.51 22.04 -28.23
C LEU A 15 38.78 22.97 -29.43
N ASN A 16 39.68 22.63 -30.38
CA ASN A 16 40.15 23.62 -31.35
C ASN A 16 39.88 23.31 -32.83
N GLN A 17 38.69 22.83 -33.20
CA GLN A 17 38.23 22.98 -34.59
C GLN A 17 36.72 22.80 -34.80
N ARG A 18 36.11 23.86 -35.38
CA ARG A 18 34.82 23.90 -36.10
C ARG A 18 33.60 23.75 -35.20
N GLY A 19 32.72 24.73 -35.06
CA GLY A 19 32.19 25.60 -36.10
C GLY A 19 30.68 25.37 -36.17
N SER A 20 29.90 26.41 -35.87
CA SER A 20 28.44 26.46 -35.88
C SER A 20 27.79 25.71 -37.03
N GLN A 21 26.79 24.88 -36.71
CA GLN A 21 25.51 24.64 -37.41
C GLN A 21 25.05 23.21 -37.16
N SER A 22 24.06 23.04 -36.29
CA SER A 22 22.80 22.34 -36.60
C SER A 22 22.12 21.89 -35.31
N SER A 23 20.83 22.17 -35.27
CA SER A 23 19.84 21.50 -34.45
C SER A 23 19.80 20.00 -34.76
N SER A 24 20.80 19.27 -34.28
CA SER A 24 20.80 17.82 -34.14
C SER A 24 20.82 17.56 -32.64
N SER A 25 19.71 17.08 -32.10
CA SER A 25 19.64 16.53 -30.75
C SER A 25 20.81 15.58 -30.53
N ASP A 26 21.82 16.02 -29.77
CA ASP A 26 22.97 15.19 -29.41
C ASP A 26 22.43 13.94 -28.73
N PRO A 27 22.86 12.73 -29.13
CA PRO A 27 22.38 11.48 -28.52
C PRO A 27 22.58 11.48 -27.00
N ASP A 28 23.62 12.16 -26.49
CA ASP A 28 23.87 12.32 -25.06
C ASP A 28 22.74 13.07 -24.33
N SER A 29 22.17 14.11 -24.95
CA SER A 29 21.02 14.84 -24.39
C SER A 29 19.75 13.96 -24.31
N HIS A 30 19.56 13.05 -25.27
CA HIS A 30 18.42 12.13 -25.25
C HIS A 30 18.54 11.12 -24.09
N PHE A 31 19.74 10.61 -23.81
CA PHE A 31 19.98 9.70 -22.70
C PHE A 31 19.85 10.39 -21.34
N GLU A 32 20.35 11.62 -21.19
CA GLU A 32 20.16 12.42 -19.97
C GLU A 32 18.68 12.64 -19.68
N GLN A 33 17.89 12.99 -20.70
CA GLN A 33 16.46 13.26 -20.54
C GLN A 33 15.66 12.01 -20.21
N LEU A 34 16.04 10.85 -20.77
CA LEU A 34 15.47 9.56 -20.38
C LEU A 34 15.80 9.23 -18.91
N MET A 35 17.03 9.50 -18.46
CA MET A 35 17.42 9.27 -17.08
C MET A 35 16.60 10.11 -16.11
N VAL A 36 16.41 11.41 -16.40
CA VAL A 36 15.56 12.30 -15.60
C VAL A 36 14.13 11.76 -15.54
N ASN A 37 13.53 11.42 -16.70
CA ASN A 37 12.18 10.88 -16.75
C ASN A 37 12.03 9.57 -15.93
N MET A 38 13.03 8.70 -15.96
CA MET A 38 13.01 7.45 -15.20
C MET A 38 13.11 7.68 -13.68
N LEU A 39 13.90 8.66 -13.25
CA LEU A 39 13.99 9.05 -11.84
C LEU A 39 12.70 9.70 -11.35
N ASP A 40 12.13 10.61 -12.14
CA ASP A 40 10.85 11.25 -11.83
C ASP A 40 9.71 10.23 -11.71
N GLU A 41 9.65 9.28 -12.64
CA GLU A 41 8.62 8.24 -12.63
C GLU A 41 8.81 7.28 -11.45
N ARG A 42 10.06 6.94 -11.11
CA ARG A 42 10.35 6.18 -9.89
C ARG A 42 9.86 6.92 -8.65
N ASP A 43 10.14 8.20 -8.53
CA ASP A 43 9.76 8.99 -7.36
C ASP A 43 8.23 9.10 -7.24
N ARG A 44 7.52 9.32 -8.36
CA ARG A 44 6.04 9.25 -8.38
C ARG A 44 5.49 7.90 -7.96
N LEU A 45 6.10 6.80 -8.41
CA LEU A 45 5.69 5.45 -8.01
C LEU A 45 5.95 5.20 -6.52
N LEU A 46 7.06 5.71 -5.97
CA LEU A 46 7.34 5.61 -4.53
C LEU A 46 6.34 6.39 -3.70
N ASP A 47 5.92 7.58 -4.14
CA ASP A 47 4.90 8.36 -3.44
C ASP A 47 3.54 7.67 -3.51
N THR A 48 3.13 7.17 -4.69
CA THR A 48 1.90 6.38 -4.85
C THR A 48 1.90 5.13 -3.95
N LEU A 49 3.04 4.44 -3.87
CA LEU A 49 3.19 3.26 -3.01
C LEU A 49 3.02 3.63 -1.52
N ARG A 50 3.56 4.77 -1.08
CA ARG A 50 3.39 5.25 0.29
C ARG A 50 1.94 5.60 0.59
N GLU A 51 1.28 6.34 -0.30
CA GLU A 51 -0.13 6.73 -0.14
C GLU A 51 -1.05 5.50 -0.08
N THR A 52 -0.82 4.53 -0.96
CA THR A 52 -1.60 3.28 -0.96
C THR A 52 -1.37 2.44 0.30
N GLN A 53 -0.14 2.40 0.82
CA GLN A 53 0.17 1.75 2.10
C GLN A 53 -0.51 2.44 3.29
N GLU A 54 -0.53 3.77 3.32
CA GLU A 54 -1.25 4.54 4.34
C GLU A 54 -2.75 4.29 4.28
N SER A 55 -3.35 4.36 3.08
CA SER A 55 -4.76 4.06 2.86
C SER A 55 -5.12 2.63 3.27
N LEU A 56 -4.24 1.66 3.00
CA LEU A 56 -4.40 0.28 3.45
C LEU A 56 -4.38 0.18 4.98
N GLY A 57 -3.45 0.88 5.64
CA GLY A 57 -3.37 0.95 7.10
C GLY A 57 -4.66 1.51 7.72
N LEU A 58 -5.22 2.58 7.15
CA LEU A 58 -6.50 3.14 7.60
C LEU A 58 -7.67 2.16 7.41
N ALA A 59 -7.74 1.48 6.26
CA ALA A 59 -8.77 0.48 5.99
C ALA A 59 -8.68 -0.72 6.95
N GLN A 60 -7.46 -1.15 7.30
CA GLN A 60 -7.22 -2.21 8.28
C GLN A 60 -7.66 -1.80 9.69
N GLN A 61 -7.40 -0.56 10.10
CA GLN A 61 -7.88 -0.04 11.38
C GLN A 61 -9.41 -0.02 11.42
N HIS A 62 -10.05 0.51 10.38
CA HIS A 62 -11.51 0.54 10.29
C HIS A 62 -12.12 -0.87 10.31
N LEU A 63 -11.49 -1.85 9.65
CA LEU A 63 -11.91 -3.25 9.73
C LEU A 63 -11.84 -3.78 11.17
N GLN A 64 -10.80 -3.43 11.92
CA GLN A 64 -10.66 -3.85 13.32
C GLN A 64 -11.75 -3.26 14.22
N ASP A 65 -12.13 -2.01 13.98
CA ASP A 65 -13.23 -1.34 14.69
C ASP A 65 -14.57 -2.01 14.39
N VAL A 66 -14.86 -2.32 13.11
CA VAL A 66 -16.06 -3.05 12.71
C VAL A 66 -16.11 -4.46 13.31
N ILE A 67 -14.98 -5.15 13.39
CA ILE A 67 -14.87 -6.46 14.05
C ILE A 67 -15.22 -6.33 15.54
N TYR A 68 -14.69 -5.31 16.22
CA TYR A 68 -14.99 -5.05 17.62
C TYR A 68 -16.49 -4.80 17.84
N ASP A 69 -17.10 -3.95 17.00
CA ASP A 69 -18.53 -3.64 17.07
C ASP A 69 -19.39 -4.88 16.83
N ARG A 70 -19.05 -5.70 15.83
CA ARG A 70 -19.71 -6.99 15.59
C ARG A 70 -19.64 -7.88 16.83
N ASP A 71 -18.47 -8.01 17.45
CA ASP A 71 -18.29 -8.88 18.62
C ASP A 71 -18.99 -8.33 19.87
N SER A 72 -19.08 -7.00 20.00
CA SER A 72 -19.87 -6.33 21.02
C SER A 72 -21.37 -6.63 20.83
N LEU A 73 -21.90 -6.44 19.62
CA LEU A 73 -23.29 -6.72 19.28
C LEU A 73 -23.62 -8.21 19.43
N GLN A 74 -22.72 -9.10 19.03
CA GLN A 74 -22.91 -10.54 19.20
C GLN A 74 -23.00 -10.93 20.68
N ARG A 75 -22.18 -10.32 21.55
CA ARG A 75 -22.27 -10.52 23.00
C ARG A 75 -23.60 -10.02 23.56
N GLN A 76 -24.05 -8.83 23.14
CA GLN A 76 -25.35 -8.28 23.55
C GLN A 76 -26.52 -9.16 23.09
N LEU A 77 -26.48 -9.65 21.86
CA LEU A 77 -27.49 -10.58 21.34
C LEU A 77 -27.50 -11.88 22.16
N THR A 78 -26.32 -12.43 22.43
CA THR A 78 -26.16 -13.67 23.20
C THR A 78 -26.63 -13.54 24.65
N SER A 79 -26.51 -12.35 25.26
CA SER A 79 -27.03 -12.10 26.62
C SER A 79 -28.52 -11.79 26.64
N ALA A 80 -29.06 -11.17 25.58
CA ALA A 80 -30.48 -10.87 25.46
C ALA A 80 -31.32 -12.11 25.09
N LEU A 81 -30.74 -13.08 24.40
CA LEU A 81 -31.40 -14.34 24.08
C LEU A 81 -31.38 -15.28 25.30
N PRO A 82 -32.50 -15.89 25.67
CA PRO A 82 -32.52 -16.93 26.68
C PRO A 82 -31.61 -18.07 26.22
N GLN A 83 -30.55 -18.31 26.99
CA GLN A 83 -29.68 -19.45 26.77
C GLN A 83 -30.54 -20.72 26.80
N LYS A 84 -30.42 -21.58 25.77
CA LYS A 84 -31.13 -22.86 25.67
C LYS A 84 -30.57 -23.83 26.70
N THR A 85 -30.75 -23.52 27.98
CA THR A 85 -30.57 -24.47 29.05
C THR A 85 -31.81 -25.35 29.10
N PRO A 86 -31.68 -26.62 29.52
CA PRO A 86 -32.81 -27.51 29.63
C PRO A 86 -33.94 -26.86 30.44
N GLU A 87 -33.64 -26.21 31.56
CA GLU A 87 -34.66 -25.58 32.43
C GLU A 87 -35.47 -24.47 31.75
N VAL A 88 -34.83 -23.59 30.97
CA VAL A 88 -35.54 -22.51 30.26
C VAL A 88 -36.38 -23.08 29.12
N CYS A 89 -35.92 -24.18 28.50
CA CYS A 89 -36.67 -24.88 27.47
C CYS A 89 -37.88 -25.65 28.04
N TRP A 90 -37.75 -26.24 29.23
CA TRP A 90 -38.85 -26.88 29.96
C TRP A 90 -39.91 -25.86 30.37
N CYS A 91 -39.52 -24.70 30.93
CA CYS A 91 -40.47 -23.63 31.28
C CYS A 91 -41.23 -23.14 30.04
N TRP A 92 -40.53 -22.85 28.94
CA TRP A 92 -41.18 -22.41 27.70
C TRP A 92 -42.13 -23.45 27.13
N TRP A 93 -41.79 -24.74 27.18
CA TRP A 93 -42.64 -25.82 26.68
C TRP A 93 -43.89 -26.00 27.54
N LEU A 94 -43.74 -25.98 28.88
CA LEU A 94 -44.87 -25.98 29.83
C LEU A 94 -45.79 -24.78 29.65
N GLU A 95 -45.24 -23.59 29.40
CA GLU A 95 -46.02 -22.38 29.19
C GLU A 95 -46.76 -22.40 27.83
N GLN A 96 -46.21 -23.09 26.82
CA GLN A 96 -46.90 -23.32 25.55
C GLN A 96 -48.01 -24.38 25.64
N ASP A 97 -47.79 -25.45 26.41
CA ASP A 97 -48.80 -26.50 26.66
C ASP A 97 -49.92 -26.04 27.59
N PHE A 98 -49.68 -25.08 28.48
CA PHE A 98 -50.74 -24.49 29.33
C PHE A 98 -51.68 -23.55 28.54
N VAL A 99 -51.19 -22.95 27.46
CA VAL A 99 -51.96 -22.01 26.62
C VAL A 99 -52.79 -22.74 25.55
N ARG A 100 -52.56 -24.04 25.33
CA ARG A 100 -53.29 -24.87 24.36
C ARG A 100 -54.32 -25.76 25.04
#